data_AF-A0A412YFW1-F1
#
_entry.id   AF-A0A412YFW1-F1
#
_cell.length_a   1.000
_cell.length_b   1.000
_cell.length_c   1.000
_cell.angle_alpha   90.00
_cell.angle_beta   90.00
_cell.angle_gamma   90.00
#
_symmetry.space_group_name_H-M   'P 1'
#
loop_
_entity.id
_entity.type
_entity.pdbx_description
1 polymer ?
#
loop_
_entity_poly.entity_id
_entity_poly.type
_entity_poly.pdbx_seq_one_letter_code
_entity_poly.pdbx_strand_id
1 'polypeptide(L)'
;MKKLSFINRFLPSYKWKVVAIIICGVVVGGGGLFMYLLRAHTYLGDEPSACVNCHIMAPYYATWFHSSHSRDATCNDCHVPHENAVKKWTFKGMDGMKHVAAFLTKSEPQVIRAHEASSEVIMNNCIRCHTQLNTEFVKTGKIDYMMSQVGGGKACWDCHRDVPHGGSNSLSSTPNALVPYPESPVPDWLQKMLKK
;
A
#
# COMPACT_ATOMS: atom_id res chain seq x y z
N MET A 1 9.45 -13.39 41.61
CA MET A 1 10.71 -14.17 41.60
C MET A 1 11.05 -14.82 40.24
N LYS A 2 10.11 -15.46 39.51
CA LYS A 2 10.39 -16.08 38.20
C LYS A 2 10.85 -15.13 37.06
N LYS A 3 10.40 -13.86 37.03
CA LYS A 3 10.87 -12.87 36.02
C LYS A 3 12.35 -12.51 36.14
N LEU A 4 12.88 -12.44 37.37
CA LEU A 4 14.30 -12.15 37.64
C LEU A 4 15.20 -13.31 37.19
N SER A 5 14.75 -14.57 37.29
CA SER A 5 15.52 -15.72 36.83
C SER A 5 15.58 -15.82 35.30
N PHE A 6 14.53 -15.40 34.59
CA PHE A 6 14.51 -15.38 33.12
C PHE A 6 15.43 -14.28 32.55
N ILE A 7 15.38 -13.06 33.11
CA ILE A 7 16.24 -11.95 32.67
C ILE A 7 17.71 -12.26 32.95
N ASN A 8 18.04 -12.81 34.12
CA ASN A 8 19.42 -13.18 34.45
C ASN A 8 19.92 -14.42 33.67
N ARG A 9 19.03 -15.21 33.04
CA ARG A 9 19.40 -16.33 32.15
C ARG A 9 19.93 -15.83 30.79
N PHE A 10 19.33 -14.76 30.25
CA PHE A 10 19.69 -14.18 28.95
C PHE A 10 20.62 -12.95 29.05
N LEU A 11 20.57 -12.21 30.16
CA LEU A 11 21.39 -11.01 30.41
C LEU A 11 22.11 -11.17 31.77
N PRO A 12 23.14 -12.01 31.84
CA PRO A 12 23.73 -12.45 33.11
C PRO A 12 24.55 -11.36 33.83
N SER A 13 25.04 -10.34 33.11
CA SER A 13 25.87 -9.27 33.69
C SER A 13 25.21 -7.90 33.53
N TYR A 14 25.57 -6.96 34.41
CA TYR A 14 25.19 -5.55 34.30
C TYR A 14 25.54 -4.96 32.92
N LYS A 15 26.71 -5.31 32.37
CA LYS A 15 27.12 -4.88 31.01
C LYS A 15 26.15 -5.35 29.94
N TRP A 16 25.69 -6.61 30.00
CA TRP A 16 24.69 -7.16 29.08
C TRP A 16 23.34 -6.44 29.20
N LYS A 17 22.92 -6.10 30.43
CA LYS A 17 21.70 -5.32 30.66
C LYS A 17 21.79 -3.92 30.07
N VAL A 18 22.92 -3.23 30.25
CA VAL A 18 23.17 -1.90 29.64
C VAL A 18 23.15 -1.98 28.12
N VAL A 19 23.86 -2.95 27.53
CA VAL A 19 23.88 -3.17 26.07
C VAL A 19 22.47 -3.43 25.53
N ALA A 20 21.69 -4.29 26.20
CA ALA A 20 20.32 -4.59 25.80
C ALA A 20 19.41 -3.35 25.85
N ILE A 21 19.55 -2.49 26.86
CA ILE A 21 18.82 -1.22 26.95
C ILE A 21 19.20 -0.29 25.81
N ILE A 22 20.49 -0.16 25.49
CA ILE A 22 20.96 0.70 24.38
C ILE A 22 20.40 0.19 23.05
N ILE A 23 20.50 -1.11 22.77
CA ILE A 23 19.96 -1.72 21.54
C ILE A 23 18.46 -1.50 21.46
N CYS A 24 17.73 -1.72 22.55
CA CYS A 24 16.30 -1.47 22.61
C CYS A 24 15.97 0.01 22.32
N GLY A 25 16.72 0.94 22.92
CA GLY A 25 16.56 2.37 22.67
C GLY A 25 16.80 2.75 21.20
N VAL A 26 17.83 2.19 20.56
CA VAL A 26 18.12 2.42 19.14
C VAL A 26 17.01 1.84 18.25
N VAL A 27 16.55 0.62 18.53
CA VAL A 27 15.49 -0.03 17.75
C VAL A 27 14.15 0.71 17.90
N VAL A 28 13.76 1.06 19.13
CA VAL A 28 12.49 1.77 19.39
C VAL A 28 12.56 3.20 18.87
N GLY A 29 13.66 3.92 19.12
CA GLY A 29 13.85 5.29 18.65
C GLY A 29 13.94 5.38 17.13
N GLY A 30 14.76 4.52 16.52
CA GLY A 30 14.88 4.41 15.06
C GLY A 30 13.59 3.94 14.40
N GLY A 31 12.91 2.95 14.97
CA GLY A 31 11.59 2.49 14.50
C GLY A 31 10.53 3.59 14.60
N GLY A 32 10.49 4.34 15.71
CA GLY A 32 9.59 5.47 15.87
C GLY A 32 9.85 6.58 14.85
N LEU A 33 11.11 6.95 14.64
CA LEU A 33 11.50 7.92 13.62
C LEU A 33 11.13 7.43 12.20
N PHE A 34 11.37 6.16 11.90
CA PHE A 34 11.01 5.56 10.61
C PHE A 34 9.50 5.63 10.36
N MET A 35 8.69 5.22 11.33
CA MET A 35 7.22 5.28 11.23
C MET A 35 6.70 6.71 11.10
N TYR A 36 7.35 7.67 11.76
CA TYR A 36 7.04 9.10 11.62
C TYR A 36 7.33 9.60 10.21
N LEU A 37 8.52 9.34 9.68
CA LEU A 37 8.92 9.77 8.33
C LEU A 37 8.07 9.13 7.24
N LEU A 38 7.68 7.86 7.41
CA LEU A 38 6.74 7.18 6.52
C LEU A 38 5.30 7.67 6.64
N ARG A 39 4.98 8.55 7.59
CA ARG A 39 3.60 8.97 7.90
C ARG A 39 2.68 7.77 8.12
N ALA A 40 3.15 6.74 8.84
CA ALA A 40 2.47 5.44 8.95
C ALA A 40 0.99 5.52 9.36
N HIS A 41 0.64 6.52 10.19
CA HIS A 41 -0.73 6.77 10.64
C HIS A 41 -1.71 7.08 9.49
N THR A 42 -1.27 7.70 8.38
CA THR A 42 -2.15 8.01 7.24
C THR A 42 -2.64 6.76 6.53
N TYR A 43 -1.89 5.65 6.63
CA TYR A 43 -2.30 4.38 6.06
C TYR A 43 -3.38 3.66 6.88
N LEU A 44 -3.76 4.15 8.06
CA LEU A 44 -4.87 3.57 8.81
C LEU A 44 -6.24 3.89 8.17
N GLY A 45 -6.30 4.91 7.33
CA GLY A 45 -7.49 5.27 6.57
C GLY A 45 -7.49 4.77 5.13
N ASP A 46 -8.49 5.25 4.40
CA ASP A 46 -8.70 5.00 2.97
C ASP A 46 -8.49 6.26 2.11
N GLU A 47 -7.95 7.34 2.70
CA GLU A 47 -7.71 8.61 2.03
C GLU A 47 -6.71 8.45 0.86
N PRO A 48 -7.08 8.79 -0.39
CA PRO A 48 -6.21 8.59 -1.55
C PRO A 48 -4.87 9.33 -1.48
N SER A 49 -4.79 10.45 -0.75
CA SER A 49 -3.53 11.18 -0.55
C SER A 49 -2.46 10.36 0.20
N ALA A 50 -2.87 9.38 1.03
CA ALA A 50 -1.94 8.48 1.70
C ALA A 50 -1.21 7.55 0.71
N CYS A 51 -1.82 7.25 -0.45
CA CYS A 51 -1.23 6.40 -1.47
C CYS A 51 -0.09 7.11 -2.23
N VAL A 52 -0.03 8.45 -2.21
CA VAL A 52 1.03 9.26 -2.82
C VAL A 52 2.06 9.78 -1.82
N ASN A 53 2.14 9.18 -0.64
CA ASN A 53 3.28 9.39 0.26
C ASN A 53 4.63 9.03 -0.41
N CYS A 54 4.61 8.14 -1.40
CA CYS A 54 5.75 7.83 -2.25
C CYS A 54 5.52 8.35 -3.68
N HIS A 55 6.51 9.05 -4.24
CA HIS A 55 6.43 9.64 -5.58
C HIS A 55 6.22 8.63 -6.71
N ILE A 56 6.64 7.37 -6.55
CA ILE A 56 6.42 6.31 -7.56
C ILE A 56 4.94 6.05 -7.83
N MET A 57 4.07 6.38 -6.88
CA MET A 57 2.62 6.21 -7.00
C MET A 57 1.94 7.40 -7.70
N ALA A 58 2.67 8.48 -8.03
CA ALA A 58 2.09 9.69 -8.61
C ALA A 58 1.39 9.46 -9.96
N PRO A 59 1.93 8.68 -10.93
CA PRO A 59 1.22 8.36 -12.17
C PRO A 59 -0.11 7.63 -11.90
N TYR A 60 -0.11 6.73 -10.92
CA TYR A 60 -1.28 5.94 -10.57
C TYR A 60 -2.36 6.82 -9.94
N TYR A 61 -2.00 7.67 -8.97
CA TYR A 61 -2.94 8.63 -8.42
C TYR A 61 -3.48 9.58 -9.47
N ALA A 62 -2.62 10.17 -10.31
CA ALA A 62 -3.07 11.11 -11.33
C ALA A 62 -4.07 10.46 -12.30
N THR A 63 -3.79 9.24 -12.78
CA THR A 63 -4.71 8.53 -13.69
C THR A 63 -5.98 8.05 -13.01
N TRP A 64 -5.94 7.68 -11.73
CA TRP A 64 -7.14 7.42 -10.94
C TRP A 64 -7.97 8.70 -10.78
N PHE A 65 -7.34 9.82 -10.38
CA PHE A 65 -7.99 11.10 -10.15
C PHE A 65 -8.75 11.59 -11.40
N HIS A 66 -8.19 11.38 -12.60
CA HIS A 66 -8.81 11.73 -13.87
C HIS A 66 -9.79 10.66 -14.43
N SER A 67 -10.03 9.57 -13.70
CA SER A 67 -10.98 8.53 -14.11
C SER A 67 -12.38 8.79 -13.57
N SER A 68 -13.37 8.02 -14.03
CA SER A 68 -14.71 8.02 -13.44
C SER A 68 -14.73 7.50 -12.00
N HIS A 69 -13.78 6.63 -11.62
CA HIS A 69 -13.79 5.97 -10.32
C HIS A 69 -13.36 6.90 -9.19
N SER A 70 -12.62 7.97 -9.44
CA SER A 70 -12.27 8.94 -8.39
C SER A 70 -13.47 9.69 -7.82
N ARG A 71 -14.62 9.66 -8.51
CA ARG A 71 -15.86 10.32 -8.08
C ARG A 71 -16.52 9.57 -6.92
N ASP A 72 -16.44 8.24 -6.93
CA ASP A 72 -17.23 7.37 -6.07
C ASP A 72 -16.40 6.31 -5.33
N ALA A 73 -15.11 6.18 -5.63
CA ALA A 73 -14.23 5.14 -5.07
C ALA A 73 -12.81 5.65 -4.76
N THR A 74 -12.29 5.21 -3.63
CA THR A 74 -10.89 5.40 -3.20
C THR A 74 -9.98 4.30 -3.75
N CYS A 75 -8.67 4.45 -3.58
CA CYS A 75 -7.71 3.42 -4.00
C CYS A 75 -7.99 2.06 -3.32
N ASN A 76 -8.34 2.06 -2.03
CA ASN A 76 -8.58 0.84 -1.27
C ASN A 76 -9.91 0.17 -1.66
N ASP A 77 -10.85 0.87 -2.29
CA ASP A 77 -12.09 0.27 -2.79
C ASP A 77 -11.86 -0.74 -3.92
N CYS A 78 -10.74 -0.58 -4.64
CA CYS A 78 -10.27 -1.52 -5.65
C CYS A 78 -9.14 -2.42 -5.13
N HIS A 79 -8.13 -1.86 -4.44
CA HIS A 79 -6.88 -2.56 -4.13
C HIS A 79 -6.85 -3.34 -2.81
N VAL A 80 -7.90 -3.25 -1.98
CA VAL A 80 -7.96 -3.91 -0.67
C VAL A 80 -9.22 -4.78 -0.57
N PRO A 81 -9.15 -5.97 0.07
CA PRO A 81 -10.32 -6.82 0.26
C PRO A 81 -11.36 -6.20 1.21
N HIS A 82 -12.64 -6.50 0.97
CA HIS A 82 -13.78 -5.98 1.71
C HIS A 82 -14.70 -7.04 2.31
N GLU A 83 -14.30 -8.32 2.31
CA GLU A 83 -15.15 -9.39 2.85
C GLU A 83 -15.26 -9.33 4.37
N ASN A 84 -14.18 -8.91 5.06
CA ASN A 84 -14.19 -8.63 6.49
C ASN A 84 -12.93 -7.85 6.91
N ALA A 85 -12.98 -7.28 8.12
CA ALA A 85 -11.89 -6.48 8.68
C ALA A 85 -10.57 -7.26 8.80
N VAL A 86 -10.61 -8.55 9.14
CA VAL A 86 -9.39 -9.36 9.31
C VAL A 86 -8.65 -9.49 7.98
N LYS A 87 -9.36 -9.83 6.90
CA LYS A 87 -8.79 -9.90 5.55
C LYS A 87 -8.27 -8.54 5.08
N LYS A 88 -9.05 -7.46 5.27
CA LYS A 88 -8.63 -6.07 4.96
C LYS A 88 -7.27 -5.76 5.56
N TRP A 89 -7.13 -5.91 6.88
CA TRP A 89 -5.92 -5.53 7.59
C TRP A 89 -4.74 -6.48 7.33
N THR A 90 -5.01 -7.77 7.18
CA THR A 90 -3.96 -8.75 6.84
C THR A 90 -3.37 -8.47 5.47
N PHE A 91 -4.23 -8.26 4.47
CA PHE A 91 -3.80 -7.98 3.10
C PHE A 91 -3.04 -6.64 3.03
N LYS A 92 -3.59 -5.59 3.64
CA LYS A 92 -2.97 -4.26 3.68
C LYS A 92 -1.61 -4.28 4.39
N GLY A 93 -1.47 -5.05 5.47
CA GLY A 93 -0.20 -5.23 6.17
C GLY A 93 0.82 -5.99 5.32
N MET A 94 0.42 -7.09 4.69
CA MET A 94 1.29 -7.87 3.80
C MET A 94 1.76 -7.06 2.59
N ASP A 95 0.85 -6.34 1.93
CA ASP A 95 1.16 -5.53 0.75
C ASP A 95 2.03 -4.33 1.12
N GLY A 96 1.72 -3.64 2.23
CA GLY A 96 2.56 -2.58 2.77
C GLY A 96 3.98 -3.04 3.08
N MET A 97 4.17 -4.23 3.68
CA MET A 97 5.50 -4.79 3.91
C MET A 97 6.25 -5.09 2.61
N LYS A 98 5.57 -5.58 1.56
CA LYS A 98 6.18 -5.82 0.26
C LYS A 98 6.64 -4.52 -0.41
N HIS A 99 5.81 -3.46 -0.34
CA HIS A 99 6.21 -2.14 -0.83
C HIS A 99 7.45 -1.63 -0.12
N VAL A 100 7.47 -1.65 1.22
CA VAL A 100 8.64 -1.24 2.01
C VAL A 100 9.86 -2.06 1.64
N ALA A 101 9.73 -3.38 1.51
CA ALA A 101 10.83 -4.25 1.11
C ALA A 101 11.39 -3.85 -0.26
N ALA A 102 10.53 -3.68 -1.27
CA ALA A 102 10.94 -3.29 -2.62
C ALA A 102 11.70 -1.96 -2.65
N PHE A 103 11.23 -0.96 -1.89
CA PHE A 103 11.92 0.32 -1.78
C PHE A 103 13.28 0.21 -1.07
N LEU A 104 13.37 -0.57 0.01
CA LEU A 104 14.62 -0.76 0.74
C LEU A 104 15.65 -1.51 -0.11
N THR A 105 15.21 -2.45 -0.94
CA THR A 105 16.08 -3.23 -1.83
C THR A 105 16.28 -2.59 -3.21
N LYS A 106 15.63 -1.45 -3.49
CA LYS A 106 15.65 -0.77 -4.79
C LYS A 106 15.28 -1.70 -5.96
N SER A 107 14.28 -2.55 -5.72
CA SER A 107 13.84 -3.56 -6.68
C SER A 107 12.52 -3.20 -7.36
N GLU A 108 12.15 -1.92 -7.33
CA GLU A 108 10.98 -1.40 -8.03
C GLU A 108 11.12 -1.54 -9.55
N PRO A 109 10.15 -2.15 -10.24
CA PRO A 109 10.15 -2.17 -11.70
C PRO A 109 9.72 -0.81 -12.26
N GLN A 110 10.19 -0.48 -13.47
CA GLN A 110 9.76 0.74 -14.14
C GLN A 110 8.25 0.78 -14.44
N VAL A 111 7.65 -0.39 -14.69
CA VAL A 111 6.21 -0.58 -14.87
C VAL A 111 5.72 -1.50 -13.75
N ILE A 112 4.97 -0.94 -12.81
CA ILE A 112 4.40 -1.72 -11.70
C ILE A 112 3.15 -2.43 -12.22
N ARG A 113 3.08 -3.73 -11.95
CA ARG A 113 1.93 -4.58 -12.26
C ARG A 113 1.41 -5.23 -10.99
N ALA A 114 0.10 -5.41 -10.92
CA ALA A 114 -0.51 -6.13 -9.82
C ALA A 114 0.00 -7.57 -9.78
N HIS A 115 0.36 -8.03 -8.59
CA HIS A 115 0.59 -9.46 -8.34
C HIS A 115 -0.74 -10.22 -8.41
N GLU A 116 -0.68 -11.52 -8.63
CA GLU A 116 -1.87 -12.39 -8.77
C GLU A 116 -2.90 -12.19 -7.64
N ALA A 117 -2.44 -12.15 -6.38
CA ALA A 117 -3.30 -11.91 -5.22
C ALA A 117 -3.97 -10.52 -5.25
N SER A 118 -3.26 -9.49 -5.71
CA SER A 118 -3.83 -8.14 -5.87
C SER A 118 -4.81 -8.10 -7.03
N SER A 119 -4.53 -8.78 -8.14
CA SER A 119 -5.44 -8.91 -9.28
C SER A 119 -6.75 -9.59 -8.87
N GLU A 120 -6.69 -10.65 -8.06
CA GLU A 120 -7.87 -11.32 -7.54
C GLU A 120 -8.73 -10.37 -6.68
N VAL A 121 -8.11 -9.61 -5.78
CA VAL A 121 -8.81 -8.60 -4.96
C VAL A 121 -9.45 -7.52 -5.84
N ILE A 122 -8.74 -7.00 -6.83
CA ILE A 122 -9.25 -5.98 -7.75
C ILE A 122 -10.45 -6.51 -8.53
N MET A 123 -10.36 -7.73 -9.08
CA MET A 123 -11.45 -8.36 -9.82
C MET A 123 -12.69 -8.58 -8.93
N ASN A 124 -12.49 -9.08 -7.72
CA ASN A 124 -13.57 -9.27 -6.75
C ASN A 124 -14.25 -7.94 -6.41
N ASN A 125 -13.49 -6.86 -6.32
CA ASN A 125 -14.04 -5.53 -6.09
C ASN A 125 -14.78 -4.95 -7.30
N CYS A 126 -14.33 -5.23 -8.53
CA CYS A 126 -15.09 -4.94 -9.75
C CYS A 126 -16.45 -5.64 -9.70
N ILE A 127 -16.46 -6.95 -9.43
CA ILE A 127 -17.70 -7.75 -9.36
C ILE A 127 -18.60 -7.24 -8.23
N ARG A 128 -18.04 -6.93 -7.06
CA ARG A 128 -18.78 -6.42 -5.90
C ARG A 128 -19.59 -5.18 -6.25
N CYS A 129 -18.94 -4.14 -6.77
CA CYS A 129 -19.62 -2.87 -7.09
C CYS A 129 -20.52 -3.00 -8.33
N HIS A 130 -20.11 -3.77 -9.34
CA HIS A 130 -20.87 -3.97 -10.57
C HIS A 130 -21.73 -5.23 -10.56
N THR A 131 -22.17 -5.69 -9.38
CA THR A 131 -22.94 -6.95 -9.26
C THR A 131 -24.20 -6.89 -10.12
N GLN A 132 -24.99 -5.81 -9.97
CA GLN A 132 -26.25 -5.65 -10.70
C GLN A 132 -26.06 -5.68 -12.22
N LEU A 133 -25.05 -4.94 -12.72
CA LEU A 133 -24.66 -4.94 -14.13
C LEU A 133 -24.42 -6.37 -14.63
N ASN A 134 -23.58 -7.12 -13.92
CA ASN A 134 -23.15 -8.46 -14.29
C ASN A 134 -24.25 -9.52 -14.17
N THR A 135 -25.19 -9.38 -13.23
CA THR A 135 -26.23 -10.39 -12.97
C THR A 135 -27.55 -10.11 -13.65
N GLU A 136 -27.95 -8.84 -13.80
CA GLU A 136 -29.29 -8.47 -14.28
C GLU A 136 -29.29 -8.02 -15.74
N PHE A 137 -28.26 -7.28 -16.16
CA PHE A 137 -28.25 -6.64 -17.48
C PHE A 137 -27.45 -7.44 -18.50
N VAL A 138 -26.13 -7.56 -18.31
CA VAL A 138 -25.27 -8.24 -19.29
C VAL A 138 -25.23 -9.76 -19.09
N LYS A 139 -25.61 -10.24 -17.90
CA LYS A 139 -25.72 -11.67 -17.55
C LYS A 139 -24.44 -12.46 -17.89
N THR A 140 -23.28 -11.81 -17.80
CA THR A 140 -21.95 -12.39 -18.06
C THR A 140 -21.54 -13.42 -17.01
N GLY A 141 -22.32 -13.57 -15.93
CA GLY A 141 -22.03 -14.46 -14.81
C GLY A 141 -21.04 -13.82 -13.82
N LYS A 142 -20.53 -14.62 -12.89
CA LYS A 142 -19.50 -14.21 -11.91
C LYS A 142 -18.15 -14.82 -12.28
N ILE A 143 -17.61 -14.46 -13.46
CA ILE A 143 -16.24 -14.85 -13.84
C ILE A 143 -15.28 -14.14 -12.87
N ASP A 144 -14.73 -14.87 -11.92
CA ASP A 144 -13.64 -14.42 -11.07
C ASP A 144 -12.28 -14.44 -11.79
N TYR A 145 -11.28 -13.90 -11.11
CA TYR A 145 -9.94 -13.77 -11.68
C TYR A 145 -9.29 -15.13 -11.97
N MET A 146 -9.46 -16.12 -11.09
CA MET A 146 -8.84 -17.44 -11.28
C MET A 146 -9.42 -18.18 -12.48
N MET A 147 -10.73 -18.05 -12.72
CA MET A 147 -11.37 -18.57 -13.93
C MET A 147 -10.81 -17.92 -15.20
N SER A 148 -10.47 -16.62 -15.17
CA SER A 148 -9.82 -15.96 -16.31
C SER A 148 -8.43 -16.53 -16.64
N GLN A 149 -7.67 -16.96 -15.62
CA GLN A 149 -6.32 -17.52 -15.81
C GLN A 149 -6.33 -18.90 -16.47
N VAL A 150 -7.42 -19.66 -16.32
CA VAL A 150 -7.57 -21.01 -16.90
C VAL A 150 -8.42 -21.03 -18.18
N GLY A 151 -8.65 -19.87 -18.80
CA GLY A 151 -9.41 -19.76 -20.04
C GLY A 151 -10.93 -19.87 -19.88
N GLY A 152 -11.44 -19.83 -18.65
CA GLY A 152 -12.88 -19.79 -18.35
C GLY A 152 -13.53 -18.43 -18.61
N GLY A 153 -12.76 -17.43 -19.05
CA GLY A 153 -13.25 -16.08 -19.33
C GLY A 153 -12.14 -15.06 -19.51
N LYS A 154 -12.51 -13.77 -19.38
CA LYS A 154 -11.61 -12.61 -19.40
C LYS A 154 -11.75 -11.83 -18.10
N ALA A 155 -10.66 -11.23 -17.63
CA ALA A 155 -10.73 -10.27 -16.53
C ALA A 155 -11.45 -9.00 -16.98
N CYS A 156 -12.08 -8.26 -16.07
CA CYS A 156 -12.84 -7.06 -16.42
C CYS A 156 -12.00 -6.06 -17.23
N TRP A 157 -10.74 -5.85 -16.82
CA TRP A 157 -9.82 -4.91 -17.48
C TRP A 157 -9.20 -5.44 -18.78
N ASP A 158 -9.40 -6.71 -19.16
CA ASP A 158 -8.97 -7.20 -20.48
C ASP A 158 -9.78 -6.50 -21.60
N CYS A 159 -11.04 -6.18 -21.31
CA CYS A 159 -11.91 -5.40 -22.18
C CYS A 159 -12.01 -3.93 -21.73
N HIS A 160 -12.20 -3.67 -20.44
CA HIS A 160 -12.27 -2.33 -19.87
C HIS A 160 -10.87 -1.76 -19.60
N ARG A 161 -10.08 -1.58 -20.67
CA ARG A 161 -8.67 -1.18 -20.59
C ARG A 161 -8.43 0.22 -20.06
N ASP A 162 -9.48 1.06 -20.08
CA ASP A 162 -9.45 2.45 -19.61
C ASP A 162 -10.03 2.64 -18.20
N VAL A 163 -10.25 1.54 -17.46
CA VAL A 163 -10.37 1.63 -15.99
C VAL A 163 -9.12 2.33 -15.41
N PRO A 164 -9.14 2.81 -14.16
CA PRO A 164 -8.02 3.55 -13.59
C PRO A 164 -6.68 2.88 -13.92
N HIS A 165 -5.74 3.71 -14.37
CA HIS A 165 -4.39 3.36 -14.80
C HIS A 165 -4.20 2.85 -16.24
N GLY A 166 -5.24 2.73 -17.06
CA GLY A 166 -5.09 2.60 -18.53
C GLY A 166 -4.25 1.41 -19.01
N GLY A 167 -4.19 0.32 -18.24
CA GLY A 167 -3.42 -0.89 -18.53
C GLY A 167 -1.91 -0.84 -18.24
N SER A 168 -1.20 0.23 -18.62
CA SER A 168 0.24 0.35 -18.33
C SER A 168 0.67 1.78 -18.08
N ASN A 169 0.89 2.11 -16.81
CA ASN A 169 1.51 3.35 -16.39
C ASN A 169 2.92 3.14 -15.86
N SER A 170 3.73 4.17 -15.99
CA SER A 170 5.07 4.28 -15.44
C SER A 170 5.39 5.73 -15.13
N LEU A 171 6.47 5.97 -14.41
CA LEU A 171 6.99 7.33 -14.21
C LEU A 171 7.34 8.01 -15.55
N SER A 172 7.65 7.24 -16.59
CA SER A 172 7.94 7.77 -17.93
C SER A 172 6.68 8.13 -18.73
N SER A 173 5.55 7.45 -18.50
CA SER A 173 4.30 7.73 -19.23
C SER A 173 3.55 8.93 -18.64
N THR A 174 3.80 9.26 -17.38
CA THR A 174 3.20 10.43 -16.71
C THR A 174 4.27 11.19 -15.91
N PRO A 175 5.26 11.78 -16.60
CA PRO A 175 6.34 12.49 -15.92
C PRO A 175 5.78 13.73 -15.22
N ASN A 176 6.34 14.05 -14.05
CA ASN A 176 5.99 15.25 -13.28
C ASN A 176 4.50 15.40 -12.97
N ALA A 177 3.79 14.28 -12.76
CA ALA A 177 2.40 14.30 -12.34
C ALA A 177 2.20 15.18 -11.10
N LEU A 178 1.33 16.19 -11.21
CA LEU A 178 0.97 17.06 -10.09
C LEU A 178 -0.07 16.34 -9.23
N VAL A 179 0.40 15.78 -8.12
CA VAL A 179 -0.42 15.06 -7.14
C VAL A 179 -0.27 15.73 -5.77
N PRO A 180 -1.24 15.58 -4.85
CA PRO A 180 -1.17 16.18 -3.53
C PRO A 180 -0.13 15.44 -2.67
N TYR A 181 1.15 15.75 -2.90
CA TYR A 181 2.23 15.22 -2.08
C TYR A 181 2.07 15.65 -0.63
N PRO A 182 2.45 14.78 0.33
CA PRO A 182 2.49 15.16 1.73
C PRO A 182 3.42 16.35 1.96
N GLU A 183 3.04 17.23 2.88
CA GLU A 183 3.96 18.24 3.43
C GLU A 183 5.23 17.57 4.00
N SER A 184 6.33 18.33 3.97
CA SER A 184 7.62 17.88 4.47
C SER A 184 7.51 17.47 5.94
N PRO A 185 7.96 16.27 6.33
CA PRO A 185 7.98 15.87 7.74
C PRO A 185 9.09 16.59 8.54
N VAL A 186 9.90 17.42 7.90
CA VAL A 186 10.99 18.17 8.54
C VAL A 186 10.41 19.40 9.25
N PRO A 187 10.57 19.55 10.57
CA PRO A 187 10.07 20.72 11.29
C PRO A 187 10.65 22.05 10.79
N ASP A 188 9.83 23.10 10.80
CA ASP A 188 10.22 24.44 10.32
C ASP A 188 11.49 24.99 10.96
N TRP A 189 11.71 24.73 12.25
CA TRP A 189 12.90 25.19 12.95
C TRP A 189 14.18 24.61 12.35
N LEU A 190 14.16 23.34 11.94
CA LEU A 190 15.32 22.68 11.34
C LEU A 190 15.53 23.16 9.90
N GLN A 191 14.44 23.35 9.14
CA GLN A 191 14.53 23.95 7.81
C GLN A 191 15.12 25.36 7.85
N LYS A 192 14.76 26.18 8.84
CA LYS A 192 15.30 27.53 9.05
C LYS A 192 16.79 27.51 9.40
N MET A 193 17.24 26.52 10.16
CA MET A 193 18.67 26.35 10.48
C MET A 193 19.52 26.01 9.26
N LEU A 194 19.01 25.16 8.35
CA LEU A 194 19.73 24.73 7.15
C LEU A 194 19.75 25.77 6.02
N LYS A 195 18.87 26.78 6.08
CA LYS A 195 18.80 27.88 5.09
C LYS A 195 19.76 29.04 5.39
N LYS A 196 20.51 28.98 6.49
CA LYS A 196 21.62 29.88 6.80
C LYS A 196 22.93 29.32 6.27
#